data_AF-A0A9C7QFX9-F1
#
_entry.id   AF-A0A9C7QFX9-F1
#
_cell.length_a   1.000
_cell.length_b   1.000
_cell.length_c   1.000
_cell.angle_alpha   90.00
_cell.angle_beta   90.00
_cell.angle_gamma   90.00
#
_symmetry.space_group_name_H-M   'P 1'
#
loop_
_entity.id
_entity.type
_entity.pdbx_description
1 polymer ?
#
loop_
_entity_poly.entity_id
_entity_poly.type
_entity_poly.pdbx_seq_one_letter_code
_entity_poly.pdbx_strand_id
1 'polypeptide(L)' 'MPKESRLPGEGNAQRLKMLYLRDIFLKYTNENQSLTRQQIEEKLADLGVSEGRKAFAEDIEALRQYGMDIQSTNGRTAS' A
#
# COMPACT_ATOMS: atom_id res chain seq x y z
N MET A 1 -25.00 0.63 20.57
CA MET A 1 -23.66 0.39 19.99
C MET A 1 -23.36 1.52 19.02
N PRO A 2 -22.53 2.53 19.36
CA PRO A 2 -22.14 3.52 18.38
C PRO A 2 -21.18 2.87 17.38
N LYS A 3 -21.43 3.09 16.09
CA LYS A 3 -20.55 2.72 14.98
C LYS A 3 -19.27 3.54 15.08
N GLU A 4 -18.13 2.88 14.87
CA GLU A 4 -16.77 3.42 14.92
C GLU A 4 -16.68 4.82 14.28
N SER A 5 -16.65 5.85 15.14
CA SER A 5 -16.27 7.19 14.76
C SER A 5 -14.75 7.22 14.66
N ARG A 6 -14.24 6.96 13.45
CA ARG A 6 -12.84 7.17 13.08
C ARG A 6 -12.38 8.54 13.60
N LEU A 7 -11.37 8.54 14.46
CA LEU A 7 -10.83 9.73 15.14
C LEU A 7 -10.40 10.77 14.09
N PRO A 8 -10.54 12.07 14.38
CA PRO A 8 -10.31 13.16 13.41
C PRO A 8 -8.87 13.27 12.82
N GLY A 9 -7.92 12.43 13.25
CA GLY A 9 -6.58 12.30 12.66
C GLY A 9 -6.40 11.16 11.65
N GLU A 10 -7.27 10.15 11.65
CA GLU A 10 -7.08 8.93 10.86
C GLU A 10 -7.36 9.15 9.36
N GLY A 11 -8.23 10.11 9.03
CA GLY A 11 -8.54 10.45 7.64
C GLY A 11 -7.38 11.09 6.88
N ASN A 12 -6.53 11.88 7.55
CA ASN A 12 -5.35 12.48 6.93
C ASN A 12 -4.23 11.44 6.78
N ALA A 13 -3.99 10.64 7.83
CA ALA A 13 -3.01 9.55 7.79
C ALA A 13 -3.31 8.56 6.65
N GLN A 14 -4.57 8.18 6.45
CA GLN A 14 -4.95 7.30 5.34
C GLN A 14 -4.71 7.94 3.96
N ARG A 15 -4.99 9.24 3.80
CA ARG A 15 -4.71 9.94 2.53
C ARG A 15 -3.21 10.02 2.24
N LEU A 16 -2.41 10.37 3.25
CA LEU A 16 -0.95 10.41 3.12
C LEU A 16 -0.38 9.04 2.76
N LYS A 17 -0.86 7.98 3.42
CA LYS A 17 -0.51 6.60 3.12
C LYS A 17 -0.77 6.22 1.65
N MET A 18 -1.93 6.59 1.10
CA MET A 18 -2.23 6.35 -0.32
C MET A 18 -1.25 7.06 -1.26
N LEU A 19 -0.88 8.30 -0.92
CA LEU A 19 0.12 9.05 -1.69
C LEU A 19 1.51 8.42 -1.59
N TYR A 20 1.90 7.95 -0.40
CA TYR A 20 3.17 7.26 -0.20
C TYR A 20 3.24 5.92 -0.92
N LEU A 21 2.18 5.11 -0.88
CA LEU A 21 2.11 3.86 -1.64
C LEU A 21 2.29 4.12 -3.14
N ARG A 22 1.56 5.08 -3.69
CA ARG A 22 1.72 5.50 -5.10
C ARG A 22 3.17 5.86 -5.41
N ASP A 23 3.77 6.72 -4.60
CA ASP A 23 5.15 7.17 -4.78
C ASP A 23 6.15 6.01 -4.68
N ILE A 24 5.93 5.07 -3.77
CA ILE A 24 6.76 3.88 -3.62
C ILE A 24 6.71 3.03 -4.89
N PHE A 25 5.52 2.75 -5.43
CA PHE A 25 5.39 1.98 -6.66
C PHE A 25 6.07 2.68 -7.84
N LEU A 26 5.86 3.98 -8.02
CA LEU A 26 6.46 4.73 -9.13
C LEU A 26 7.98 4.83 -9.06
N LYS A 27 8.56 4.92 -7.85
CA LYS A 27 10.01 5.12 -7.67
C LYS A 27 10.79 3.81 -7.64
N TYR A 28 10.18 2.74 -7.14
CA TYR A 28 10.90 1.51 -6.79
C TYR A 28 10.39 0.26 -7.52
N THR A 29 9.40 0.39 -8.40
CA THR A 29 8.94 -0.73 -9.24
C THR A 29 8.92 -0.38 -10.72
N ASN A 30 9.15 -1.40 -11.54
CA ASN A 30 8.99 -1.39 -13.00
C ASN A 30 8.90 -2.85 -13.48
N GLU A 31 8.87 -3.05 -14.79
CA GLU A 31 8.74 -4.39 -15.41
C GLU A 31 9.82 -5.40 -14.97
N ASN A 32 11.00 -4.93 -14.58
CA ASN A 32 12.13 -5.77 -14.17
C ASN A 32 12.38 -5.76 -12.66
N GLN A 33 11.67 -4.93 -11.91
CA GLN A 33 11.90 -4.72 -10.49
C GLN A 33 10.57 -4.68 -9.74
N SER A 34 10.33 -5.72 -8.95
CA SER A 34 9.19 -5.80 -8.03
C SER A 34 9.63 -5.50 -6.59
N LEU A 35 8.65 -5.20 -5.74
CA LEU A 35 8.83 -5.13 -4.30
C LEU A 35 8.04 -6.23 -3.61
N THR A 36 8.65 -6.84 -2.59
CA THR A 36 7.90 -7.66 -1.64
C THR A 36 7.06 -6.77 -0.74
N ARG A 37 6.01 -7.36 -0.15
CA ARG A 37 5.18 -6.69 0.85
C ARG A 37 6.01 -6.10 2.00
N GLN A 38 7.00 -6.84 2.49
CA GLN A 38 7.86 -6.38 3.58
C GLN A 38 8.65 -5.13 3.18
N GLN A 39 9.20 -5.08 1.96
CA GLN A 39 9.93 -3.90 1.49
C GLN A 39 9.02 -2.68 1.34
N ILE A 40 7.73 -2.88 1.02
CA ILE A 40 6.75 -1.79 0.98
C ILE A 40 6.47 -1.29 2.41
N GLU A 41 6.29 -2.21 3.36
CA GLU A 41 6.08 -1.89 4.78
C GLU A 41 7.27 -1.15 5.39
N GLU A 42 8.51 -1.56 5.09
CA GLU A 42 9.73 -0.87 5.52
C GLU A 42 9.78 0.57 4.99
N LYS A 43 9.49 0.78 3.70
CA LYS A 43 9.44 2.12 3.09
C LYS A 43 8.34 3.00 3.67
N LEU A 44 7.19 2.43 4.02
CA LEU A 44 6.13 3.17 4.71
C LEU A 44 6.55 3.53 6.15
N ALA A 45 7.24 2.64 6.85
CA ALA A 45 7.74 2.88 8.19
C ALA A 45 8.78 4.01 8.23
N ASP A 46 9.67 4.10 7.23
CA ASP A 46 10.61 5.22 7.06
C ASP A 46 9.89 6.57 6.92
N LEU A 47 8.64 6.56 6.45
CA LEU A 47 7.78 7.73 6.30
C LEU A 47 6.83 7.94 7.50
N GLY A 48 7.01 7.16 8.58
CA GLY A 48 6.21 7.24 9.80
C GLY A 48 4.84 6.57 9.70
N VAL A 49 4.62 5.70 8.72
CA VAL A 49 3.34 5.01 8.49
C VAL A 49 3.45 3.52 8.76
N SER A 50 2.53 3.00 9.57
CA SER A 50 2.38 1.57 9.90
C SER A 50 1.16 1.00 9.17
N GLU A 51 1.30 -0.18 8.57
CA GLU A 51 0.28 -0.82 7.71
C GLU A 51 -0.19 -2.16 8.29
N GLY A 52 -1.51 -2.38 8.34
CA GLY A 52 -2.12 -3.65 8.76
C GLY A 52 -2.41 -4.59 7.59
N ARG A 53 -2.43 -5.92 7.82
CA ARG A 53 -2.61 -6.92 6.74
C ARG A 53 -3.87 -6.79 5.88
N LYS A 54 -5.00 -6.44 6.50
CA LYS A 54 -6.29 -6.34 5.80
C LYS A 54 -6.44 -5.05 4.99
N ALA A 55 -5.94 -3.93 5.52
CA ALA A 55 -6.02 -2.62 4.85
C ALA A 55 -5.22 -2.61 3.54
N PHE A 56 -4.03 -3.22 3.53
CA PHE A 56 -3.14 -3.19 2.37
C PHE A 56 -3.78 -3.69 1.07
N ALA A 57 -4.51 -4.82 1.11
CA ALA A 57 -5.14 -5.34 -0.11
C ALA A 57 -6.21 -4.39 -0.66
N GLU A 58 -7.00 -3.78 0.22
CA GLU A 58 -8.02 -2.79 -0.16
C GLU A 58 -7.37 -1.53 -0.75
N ASP A 59 -6.23 -1.09 -0.19
CA ASP A 59 -5.47 0.05 -0.71
C ASP A 59 -4.89 -0.22 -2.10
N ILE A 60 -4.36 -1.43 -2.35
CA ILE A 60 -3.88 -1.82 -3.69
C ILE A 60 -5.01 -1.83 -4.71
N GLU A 61 -6.18 -2.39 -4.35
CA GLU A 61 -7.35 -2.35 -5.23
C GLU A 61 -7.83 -0.92 -5.50
N ALA A 62 -7.80 -0.05 -4.50
CA ALA A 62 -8.13 1.37 -4.68
C ALA A 62 -7.15 2.08 -5.63
N LEU A 63 -5.85 1.78 -5.56
CA LEU A 63 -4.84 2.32 -6.49
C LEU A 63 -5.02 1.79 -7.92
N ARG A 64 -5.42 0.52 -8.08
CA ARG A 64 -5.79 -0.04 -9.39
C ARG A 64 -7.01 0.66 -9.97
N GLN A 65 -8.06 0.86 -9.17
CA GLN A 65 -9.28 1.60 -9.60
C GLN A 65 -8.99 3.06 -9.94
N TYR A 66 -8.02 3.68 -9.27
CA TYR A 66 -7.52 5.02 -9.60
C TYR A 66 -6.80 5.05 -10.97
N GLY A 67 -6.30 3.91 -11.45
CA GLY A 67 -5.68 3.77 -12.78
C GLY A 67 -4.20 3.38 -12.76
N MET A 68 -3.66 2.92 -11.62
CA MET A 68 -2.30 2.38 -11.58
C MET A 68 -2.26 0.93 -12.08
N ASP A 69 -1.32 0.62 -12.98
CA ASP A 69 -1.03 -0.75 -13.39
C ASP A 69 -0.11 -1.43 -12.36
N ILE A 70 -0.71 -1.94 -11.28
CA ILE A 70 0.00 -2.69 -10.24
C ILE A 70 -0.28 -4.17 -10.44
N GLN A 71 0.76 -4.97 -10.66
CA GLN A 71 0.64 -6.43 -10.76
C GLN A 71 1.15 -7.11 -9.49
N SER A 72 0.51 -8.22 -9.10
CA SER A 72 0.91 -9.01 -7.94
C SER A 72 1.35 -10.39 -8.42
N THR A 73 2.61 -10.74 -8.17
CA THR A 73 3.10 -12.10 -8.40
C THR A 73 2.98 -12.88 -7.10
N ASN A 74 2.19 -13.95 -7.10
CA ASN A 74 2.32 -14.94 -6.03
C ASN A 74 3.68 -15.58 -6.23
N GLY A 75 4.58 -15.50 -5.24
CA GLY A 75 5.96 -16.04 -5.30
C GLY A 75 6.08 -17.56 -5.51
N ARG A 76 5.06 -18.23 -6.07
CA ARG A 76 5.15 -19.56 -6.65
C ARG A 76 5.73 -19.46 -8.05
N THR A 77 7.01 -19.12 -8.16
CA THR A 77 7.79 -19.59 -9.30
C THR A 77 8.00 -21.09 -9.11
N ALA A 78 7.53 -21.84 -10.10
CA ALA A 78 7.71 -23.28 -10.21
C ALA A 78 9.19 -23.66 -10.09
N SER A 79 9.45 -24.67 -9.28
CA SER A 79 10.45 -25.71 -9.53
C SER A 79 9.85 -27.02 -9.07
#